data_AF-A0ABD5Y5F1-F1
#
_entry.id   AF-A0ABD5Y5F1-F1
#
_cell.length_a   1.000
_cell.length_b   1.000
_cell.length_c   1.000
_cell.angle_alpha   90.00
_cell.angle_beta   90.00
_cell.angle_gamma   90.00
#
_symmetry.space_group_name_H-M   'P 1'
#
loop_
_entity.id
_entity.type
_entity.pdbx_description
1 polymer ?
#
loop_
_entity_poly.entity_id
_entity_poly.type
_entity_poly.pdbx_seq_one_letter_code
_entity_poly.pdbx_strand_id
1 'polypeptide(L)'
;MFVRRSDGKAQVGIGTLIVFIAMVLVAAIAAGVLINTAGFLQTKSAQTGQASSDQVTDRIDVAPKSGAVGMVGGEEVIGRVNVTVQANPGAGNVDLQNVTVQWIDPSGVYKLTHYRVDAGDADFAATALKDADDSLPVLNDADDRFILTFDTGEAPTNVTLETSDGTVNVDETDEPLREGSTVRIKLTTKSGATTQTTVTVPETLSGYEAVEL
;
A
#
# COMPACT_ATOMS: atom_id res chain seq x y z
N MET A 1 35.81 -32.39 82.05
CA MET A 1 36.09 -31.61 80.83
C MET A 1 35.10 -32.05 79.76
N PHE A 2 34.09 -31.24 79.46
CA PHE A 2 33.06 -31.58 78.46
C PHE A 2 33.53 -31.16 77.07
N VAL A 3 33.73 -32.13 76.19
CA VAL A 3 34.10 -31.88 74.78
C VAL A 3 32.83 -31.48 74.03
N ARG A 4 32.70 -30.19 73.67
CA ARG A 4 31.70 -29.76 72.68
C ARG A 4 32.11 -30.32 71.32
N ARG A 5 31.39 -31.35 70.83
CA ARG A 5 31.53 -31.78 69.43
C ARG A 5 31.13 -30.61 68.53
N SER A 6 31.96 -30.29 67.56
CA SER A 6 31.73 -29.17 66.65
C SER A 6 30.58 -29.49 65.68
N ASP A 7 29.52 -28.69 65.74
CA ASP A 7 28.33 -28.75 64.87
C ASP A 7 28.58 -28.37 63.41
N GLY A 8 29.86 -28.29 62.99
CA GLY A 8 30.25 -27.80 61.66
C GLY A 8 29.69 -28.63 60.49
N LYS A 9 29.37 -29.91 60.70
CA LYS A 9 28.75 -30.76 59.66
C LYS A 9 27.29 -30.36 59.39
N ALA A 10 26.53 -30.00 60.42
CA ALA A 10 25.17 -29.50 60.26
C ALA A 10 25.17 -28.11 59.61
N GLN A 11 26.14 -27.26 59.97
CA GLN A 11 26.30 -25.92 59.40
C GLN A 11 26.65 -25.95 57.89
N VAL A 12 27.54 -26.86 57.46
CA VAL A 12 27.88 -27.01 56.04
C VAL A 12 26.69 -27.54 55.23
N GLY A 13 25.91 -28.49 55.78
CA GLY A 13 24.72 -29.03 55.12
C GLY A 13 23.58 -28.01 54.96
N ILE A 14 23.42 -27.10 55.93
CA ILE A 14 22.47 -25.99 55.80
C ILE A 14 22.96 -24.99 54.72
N GLY A 15 24.27 -24.72 54.66
CA GLY A 15 24.85 -23.83 53.65
C GLY A 15 24.65 -24.33 52.21
N THR A 16 24.83 -25.63 51.96
CA THR A 16 24.60 -26.21 50.63
C THR A 16 23.13 -26.19 50.22
N LEU A 17 22.21 -26.41 51.18
CA LEU A 17 20.78 -26.38 50.93
C LEU A 17 20.28 -24.97 50.59
N ILE A 18 20.82 -23.94 51.26
CA ILE A 18 20.53 -22.53 50.95
C ILE A 18 20.97 -22.18 49.53
N VAL A 19 22.20 -22.55 49.13
CA VAL A 19 22.72 -22.27 47.78
C VAL A 19 21.91 -23.02 46.72
N PHE A 20 21.50 -24.25 47.00
CA PHE A 20 20.67 -25.03 46.10
C PHE A 20 19.33 -24.33 45.82
N ILE A 21 18.63 -23.90 46.87
CA ILE A 21 17.35 -23.17 46.72
C ILE A 21 17.58 -21.85 45.97
N ALA A 22 18.62 -21.10 46.32
CA ALA A 22 18.94 -19.84 45.64
C ALA A 22 19.19 -20.05 44.14
N MET A 23 19.96 -21.08 43.76
CA MET A 23 20.21 -21.41 42.35
C MET A 23 18.93 -21.80 41.61
N VAL A 24 18.05 -22.58 42.23
CA VAL A 24 16.76 -22.96 41.64
C VAL A 24 15.88 -21.73 41.40
N LEU A 25 15.83 -20.78 42.35
CA LEU A 25 15.07 -19.54 42.18
C LEU A 25 15.62 -18.66 41.05
N VAL A 26 16.94 -18.50 40.99
CA VAL A 26 17.58 -17.75 39.89
C VAL A 26 17.31 -18.43 38.55
N ALA A 27 17.42 -19.76 38.47
CA ALA A 27 17.12 -20.52 37.27
C ALA A 27 15.65 -20.37 36.84
N ALA A 28 14.70 -20.37 37.79
CA ALA A 28 13.29 -20.18 37.51
C ALA A 28 12.99 -18.78 36.95
N ILE A 29 13.58 -17.73 37.53
CA ILE A 29 13.44 -16.35 37.02
C ILE A 29 14.07 -16.23 35.62
N ALA A 30 15.27 -16.78 35.43
CA ALA A 30 15.95 -16.79 34.15
C ALA A 30 15.13 -17.52 33.07
N ALA A 31 14.54 -18.68 33.40
CA ALA A 31 13.65 -19.40 32.50
C ALA A 31 12.39 -18.59 32.15
N GLY A 32 11.79 -17.90 33.12
CA GLY A 32 10.65 -17.00 32.88
C GLY A 32 10.98 -15.88 31.90
N VAL A 33 12.15 -15.25 32.04
CA VAL A 33 12.63 -14.21 31.10
C VAL A 33 12.87 -14.79 29.71
N LEU A 34 13.47 -15.98 29.61
CA LEU A 34 13.72 -16.65 28.34
C LEU A 34 12.41 -16.99 27.61
N ILE A 35 11.41 -17.53 28.32
CA ILE A 35 10.10 -17.86 27.75
C ILE A 35 9.38 -16.59 27.28
N ASN A 36 9.38 -15.53 28.09
CA ASN A 36 8.73 -14.28 27.71
C ASN A 36 9.40 -13.64 26.48
N THR A 37 10.73 -13.67 26.43
CA THR A 37 11.49 -13.18 25.27
C THR A 37 11.19 -14.02 24.03
N ALA A 38 11.16 -15.35 24.16
CA ALA A 38 10.82 -16.25 23.07
C ALA A 38 9.39 -16.01 22.56
N GLY A 39 8.41 -15.82 23.44
CA GLY A 39 7.02 -15.51 23.07
C GLY A 39 6.88 -14.15 22.36
N PHE A 40 7.59 -13.12 22.85
CA PHE A 40 7.65 -11.82 22.21
C PHE A 40 8.25 -11.92 20.80
N LEU A 41 9.40 -12.59 20.67
CA LEU A 41 10.06 -12.79 19.38
C LEU A 41 9.20 -13.62 18.42
N GLN A 42 8.52 -14.67 18.91
CA GLN A 42 7.62 -15.48 18.08
C GLN A 42 6.47 -14.64 17.53
N THR A 43 5.82 -13.84 18.37
CA THR A 43 4.72 -12.94 17.94
C THR A 43 5.24 -11.93 16.92
N LYS A 44 6.39 -11.34 17.17
CA LYS A 44 7.00 -10.37 16.25
C LYS A 44 7.39 -11.01 14.92
N SER A 45 8.00 -12.20 14.94
CA SER A 45 8.37 -12.95 13.75
C SER A 45 7.15 -13.34 12.92
N ALA A 46 6.06 -13.76 13.55
CA ALA A 46 4.81 -14.07 12.86
C ALA A 46 4.22 -12.82 12.19
N GLN A 47 4.16 -11.68 12.91
CA GLN A 47 3.68 -10.42 12.35
C GLN A 47 4.54 -9.93 11.18
N THR A 48 5.86 -9.98 11.29
CA THR A 48 6.77 -9.61 10.19
C THR A 48 6.63 -10.56 9.01
N GLY A 49 6.42 -11.86 9.27
CA GLY A 49 6.17 -12.86 8.23
C GLY A 49 4.88 -12.57 7.46
N GLN A 50 3.81 -12.22 8.18
CA GLN A 50 2.54 -11.81 7.56
C GLN A 50 2.72 -10.54 6.74
N ALA A 51 3.26 -9.46 7.33
CA ALA A 51 3.47 -8.20 6.61
C ALA A 51 4.36 -8.34 5.36
N SER A 52 5.39 -9.20 5.42
CA SER A 52 6.24 -9.50 4.25
C SER A 52 5.48 -10.27 3.17
N SER A 53 4.56 -11.15 3.58
CA SER A 53 3.70 -11.90 2.65
C SER A 53 2.71 -10.93 1.99
N ASP A 54 2.01 -10.12 2.79
CA ASP A 54 1.09 -9.09 2.32
C ASP A 54 1.78 -8.11 1.35
N GLN A 55 3.02 -7.70 1.63
CA GLN A 55 3.78 -6.81 0.74
C GLN A 55 4.04 -7.40 -0.66
N VAL A 56 4.10 -8.72 -0.79
CA VAL A 56 4.32 -9.38 -2.09
C VAL A 56 3.03 -9.85 -2.74
N THR A 57 2.00 -10.16 -1.96
CA THR A 57 0.70 -10.65 -2.46
C THR A 57 -0.29 -9.54 -2.75
N ASP A 58 -0.33 -8.47 -1.95
CA ASP A 58 -1.29 -7.35 -2.05
C ASP A 58 -0.89 -6.36 -3.17
N ARG A 59 -0.51 -6.92 -4.30
CA ARG A 59 -0.20 -6.17 -5.52
C ARG A 59 -1.49 -5.87 -6.25
N ILE A 60 -1.52 -4.70 -6.86
CA ILE A 60 -2.54 -4.32 -7.82
C ILE A 60 -2.00 -4.67 -9.20
N ASP A 61 -2.79 -5.36 -10.01
CA ASP A 61 -2.52 -5.58 -11.41
C ASP A 61 -3.17 -4.46 -12.22
N VAL A 62 -2.43 -3.95 -13.19
CA VAL A 62 -2.84 -2.82 -14.01
C VAL A 62 -3.19 -3.34 -15.39
N ALA A 63 -4.46 -3.21 -15.74
CA ALA A 63 -5.07 -3.70 -16.96
C ALA A 63 -5.09 -2.59 -18.05
N PRO A 64 -6.05 -2.55 -19.01
CA PRO A 64 -5.94 -1.61 -20.13
C PRO A 64 -5.99 -0.16 -19.65
N LYS A 65 -5.20 0.67 -20.33
CA LYS A 65 -5.12 2.10 -20.12
C LYS A 65 -5.81 2.77 -21.30
N SER A 66 -6.58 3.81 -21.03
CA SER A 66 -7.19 4.64 -22.06
C SER A 66 -7.02 6.10 -21.74
N GLY A 67 -6.85 6.91 -22.79
CA GLY A 67 -6.79 8.36 -22.69
C GLY A 67 -7.97 8.99 -23.42
N ALA A 68 -8.56 10.03 -22.84
CA ALA A 68 -9.50 10.88 -23.56
C ALA A 68 -8.75 12.05 -24.21
N VAL A 69 -8.97 12.25 -25.50
CA VAL A 69 -8.33 13.31 -26.27
C VAL A 69 -9.20 14.57 -26.20
N GLY A 70 -8.54 15.72 -26.03
CA GLY A 70 -9.16 17.03 -26.12
C GLY A 70 -8.30 18.03 -26.87
N MET A 71 -8.79 19.26 -26.98
CA MET A 71 -8.07 20.35 -27.63
C MET A 71 -7.76 21.48 -26.65
N VAL A 72 -6.49 21.89 -26.60
CA VAL A 72 -5.98 23.02 -25.82
C VAL A 72 -5.17 23.92 -26.74
N GLY A 73 -5.55 25.20 -26.85
CA GLY A 73 -4.80 26.16 -27.69
C GLY A 73 -4.74 25.82 -29.19
N GLY A 74 -5.59 24.91 -29.68
CA GLY A 74 -5.55 24.41 -31.06
C GLY A 74 -4.67 23.17 -31.28
N GLU A 75 -4.07 22.62 -30.22
CA GLU A 75 -3.34 21.36 -30.22
C GLU A 75 -4.18 20.26 -29.58
N GLU A 76 -4.07 19.03 -30.09
CA GLU A 76 -4.69 17.86 -29.46
C GLU A 76 -3.80 17.33 -28.34
N VAL A 77 -4.40 17.08 -27.18
CA VAL A 77 -3.73 16.63 -25.96
C VAL A 77 -4.60 15.60 -25.24
N ILE A 78 -4.00 14.79 -24.39
CA ILE A 78 -4.72 13.91 -23.47
C ILE A 78 -4.88 14.64 -22.14
N GLY A 79 -6.12 14.94 -21.77
CA GLY A 79 -6.49 15.60 -20.50
C GLY A 79 -6.96 14.61 -19.42
N ARG A 80 -7.32 13.39 -19.80
CA ARG A 80 -7.80 12.36 -18.87
C ARG A 80 -7.14 11.03 -19.18
N VAL A 81 -6.60 10.38 -18.15
CA VAL A 81 -6.08 9.01 -18.25
C VAL A 81 -6.87 8.11 -17.32
N ASN A 82 -7.45 7.06 -17.90
CA ASN A 82 -8.16 6.01 -17.20
C ASN A 82 -7.28 4.75 -17.17
N VAL A 83 -7.09 4.21 -15.97
CA VAL A 83 -6.31 3.00 -15.74
C VAL A 83 -7.19 1.99 -15.04
N THR A 84 -7.48 0.88 -15.72
CA THR A 84 -8.23 -0.21 -15.09
C THR A 84 -7.30 -0.98 -14.15
N VAL A 85 -7.73 -1.22 -12.93
CA VAL A 85 -7.01 -1.94 -11.90
C VAL A 85 -7.82 -3.11 -11.37
N GLN A 86 -7.11 -4.16 -10.96
CA GLN A 86 -7.66 -5.36 -10.34
C GLN A 86 -6.71 -5.84 -9.24
N ALA A 87 -7.20 -6.58 -8.25
CA ALA A 87 -6.34 -7.24 -7.27
C ALA A 87 -5.58 -8.41 -7.94
N ASN A 88 -4.32 -8.62 -7.56
CA ASN A 88 -3.60 -9.83 -7.99
C ASN A 88 -4.28 -11.07 -7.41
N PRO A 89 -4.27 -12.22 -8.13
CA PRO A 89 -4.71 -13.48 -7.55
C PRO A 89 -3.97 -13.80 -6.25
N GLY A 90 -4.72 -14.01 -5.16
CA GLY A 90 -4.17 -14.27 -3.83
C GLY A 90 -3.77 -13.03 -3.03
N ALA A 91 -4.01 -11.82 -3.55
CA ALA A 91 -3.99 -10.60 -2.76
C ALA A 91 -5.08 -10.65 -1.67
N GLY A 92 -4.80 -10.07 -0.52
CA GLY A 92 -5.86 -9.70 0.42
C GLY A 92 -6.65 -8.49 -0.07
N ASN A 93 -7.51 -7.97 0.78
CA ASN A 93 -8.31 -6.79 0.45
C ASN A 93 -7.40 -5.57 0.27
N VAL A 94 -7.46 -4.93 -0.90
CA VAL A 94 -6.68 -3.74 -1.21
C VAL A 94 -7.58 -2.51 -1.26
N ASP A 95 -7.44 -1.64 -0.26
CA ASP A 95 -8.17 -0.38 -0.20
C ASP A 95 -7.48 0.71 -1.03
N LEU A 96 -8.15 1.17 -2.10
CA LEU A 96 -7.63 2.20 -3.00
C LEU A 96 -7.53 3.59 -2.35
N GLN A 97 -8.25 3.87 -1.26
CA GLN A 97 -8.11 5.17 -0.56
C GLN A 97 -6.74 5.32 0.10
N ASN A 98 -6.13 4.20 0.48
CA ASN A 98 -4.82 4.15 1.11
C ASN A 98 -3.69 3.90 0.11
N VAL A 99 -4.00 3.85 -1.19
CA VAL A 99 -3.00 3.74 -2.25
C VAL A 99 -2.44 5.13 -2.54
N THR A 100 -1.12 5.20 -2.67
CA THR A 100 -0.44 6.40 -3.17
C THR A 100 0.03 6.15 -4.59
N VAL A 101 -0.19 7.13 -5.46
CA VAL A 101 0.22 7.07 -6.86
C VAL A 101 1.34 8.06 -7.06
N GLN A 102 2.43 7.64 -7.71
CA GLN A 102 3.45 8.55 -8.23
C GLN A 102 3.25 8.64 -9.73
N TRP A 103 2.95 9.84 -10.19
CA TRP A 103 2.82 10.19 -11.60
C TRP A 103 4.10 10.88 -12.05
N ILE A 104 4.73 10.35 -13.10
CA ILE A 104 5.99 10.87 -13.62
C ILE A 104 5.83 11.06 -15.11
N ASP A 105 5.83 12.32 -15.54
CA ASP A 105 5.70 12.74 -16.93
C ASP A 105 6.88 13.67 -17.30
N PRO A 106 6.89 14.26 -18.50
CA PRO A 106 7.93 15.23 -18.86
C PRO A 106 7.91 16.54 -18.06
N SER A 107 6.79 16.94 -17.44
CA SER A 107 6.70 18.19 -16.67
C SER A 107 7.23 18.01 -15.24
N GLY A 108 7.13 16.82 -14.65
CA GLY A 108 7.68 16.57 -13.33
C GLY A 108 7.32 15.24 -12.68
N VAL A 109 7.35 15.26 -11.35
CA VAL A 109 6.98 14.12 -10.49
C VAL A 109 5.91 14.59 -9.53
N TYR A 110 4.73 14.01 -9.64
CA TYR A 110 3.55 14.34 -8.84
C TYR A 110 3.19 13.13 -7.96
N LYS A 111 2.71 13.41 -6.75
CA LYS A 111 2.25 12.39 -5.82
C LYS A 111 0.75 12.58 -5.65
N LEU A 112 -0.01 11.61 -6.10
CA LEU A 112 -1.46 11.67 -6.10
C LEU A 112 -2.01 10.79 -4.96
N THR A 113 -2.96 11.35 -4.23
CA THR A 113 -3.78 10.65 -3.24
C THR A 113 -5.19 10.47 -3.78
N HIS A 114 -5.97 9.62 -3.14
CA HIS A 114 -7.38 9.46 -3.48
C HIS A 114 -8.15 10.75 -3.14
N TYR A 115 -9.13 11.17 -3.95
CA TYR A 115 -9.86 12.44 -3.77
C TYR A 115 -10.48 12.65 -2.37
N ARG A 116 -10.90 11.57 -1.72
CA ARG A 116 -11.41 11.60 -0.33
C ARG A 116 -10.33 11.93 0.72
N VAL A 117 -9.06 11.82 0.35
CA VAL A 117 -7.89 12.12 1.17
C VAL A 117 -7.24 13.36 0.56
N ASP A 118 -7.93 14.50 0.71
CA ASP A 118 -7.46 15.80 0.24
C ASP A 118 -6.15 16.16 0.96
N ALA A 119 -5.07 16.20 0.17
CA ALA A 119 -3.73 16.59 0.61
C ALA A 119 -3.31 17.97 0.06
N GLY A 120 -4.18 18.65 -0.70
CA GLY A 120 -3.88 19.89 -1.40
C GLY A 120 -2.97 19.75 -2.62
N ASP A 121 -2.71 18.52 -3.07
CA ASP A 121 -1.97 18.15 -4.28
C ASP A 121 -2.94 17.45 -5.28
N ALA A 122 -2.51 17.26 -6.53
CA ALA A 122 -3.24 16.49 -7.54
C ALA A 122 -3.76 15.15 -6.99
N ASP A 123 -4.95 14.72 -7.42
CA ASP A 123 -5.61 13.54 -6.85
C ASP A 123 -6.08 12.55 -7.93
N PHE A 124 -6.64 11.44 -7.49
CA PHE A 124 -7.30 10.48 -8.37
C PHE A 124 -8.61 10.01 -7.78
N ALA A 125 -9.52 9.60 -8.67
CA ALA A 125 -10.77 8.97 -8.30
C ALA A 125 -10.86 7.55 -8.84
N ALA A 126 -11.58 6.71 -8.10
CA ALA A 126 -11.88 5.35 -8.50
C ALA A 126 -13.37 5.20 -8.81
N THR A 127 -13.70 4.53 -9.92
CA THR A 127 -15.07 4.16 -10.28
C THR A 127 -15.16 2.66 -10.54
N ALA A 128 -16.32 2.07 -10.30
CA ALA A 128 -16.53 0.64 -10.53
C ALA A 128 -16.80 0.35 -12.02
N LEU A 129 -16.00 -0.54 -12.62
CA LEU A 129 -16.30 -1.12 -13.94
C LEU A 129 -17.02 -2.47 -13.79
N LYS A 130 -16.55 -3.30 -12.85
CA LYS A 130 -17.17 -4.55 -12.45
C LYS A 130 -16.99 -4.70 -10.94
N ASP A 131 -18.10 -4.70 -10.23
CA ASP A 131 -18.16 -4.80 -8.78
C ASP A 131 -19.50 -5.49 -8.49
N ALA A 132 -19.44 -6.71 -7.95
CA ALA A 132 -20.65 -7.51 -7.73
C ALA A 132 -21.24 -7.29 -6.32
N ASP A 133 -20.43 -6.81 -5.38
CA ASP A 133 -20.79 -6.63 -3.98
C ASP A 133 -20.76 -5.17 -3.51
N ASP A 134 -20.56 -4.23 -4.44
CA ASP A 134 -20.48 -2.79 -4.22
C ASP A 134 -19.39 -2.42 -3.20
N SER A 135 -18.23 -3.09 -3.29
CA SER A 135 -17.11 -2.97 -2.36
C SER A 135 -16.19 -1.77 -2.61
N LEU A 136 -16.37 -1.01 -3.69
CA LEU A 136 -15.62 0.23 -3.97
C LEU A 136 -15.56 1.14 -2.71
N PRO A 137 -14.37 1.59 -2.26
CA PRO A 137 -13.08 1.62 -2.95
C PRO A 137 -12.14 0.44 -2.64
N VAL A 138 -12.64 -0.66 -2.09
CA VAL A 138 -11.84 -1.81 -1.65
C VAL A 138 -11.93 -2.93 -2.68
N LEU A 139 -10.80 -3.31 -3.28
CA LEU A 139 -10.70 -4.51 -4.11
C LEU A 139 -10.68 -5.73 -3.18
N ASN A 140 -11.78 -6.47 -3.11
CA ASN A 140 -11.92 -7.61 -2.19
C ASN A 140 -12.19 -8.95 -2.91
N ASP A 141 -12.59 -8.91 -4.18
CA ASP A 141 -12.83 -10.07 -5.03
C ASP A 141 -11.85 -10.08 -6.22
N ALA A 142 -11.54 -11.29 -6.71
CA ALA A 142 -10.70 -11.47 -7.90
C ALA A 142 -11.39 -10.96 -9.19
N ASP A 143 -12.72 -10.83 -9.17
CA ASP A 143 -13.53 -10.32 -10.26
C ASP A 143 -13.70 -8.79 -10.27
N ASP A 144 -13.27 -8.09 -9.21
CA ASP A 144 -13.40 -6.64 -9.12
C ASP A 144 -12.51 -5.94 -10.15
N ARG A 145 -13.09 -4.99 -10.88
CA ARG A 145 -12.40 -4.11 -11.82
C ARG A 145 -12.81 -2.69 -11.51
N PHE A 146 -11.84 -1.90 -11.07
CA PHE A 146 -12.03 -0.47 -10.83
C PHE A 146 -11.24 0.33 -11.87
N ILE A 147 -11.76 1.49 -12.24
CA ILE A 147 -11.09 2.44 -13.12
C ILE A 147 -10.57 3.57 -12.25
N LEU A 148 -9.26 3.73 -12.22
CA LEU A 148 -8.61 4.92 -11.69
C LEU A 148 -8.60 5.98 -12.77
N THR A 149 -9.16 7.14 -12.47
CA THR A 149 -9.18 8.28 -13.37
C THR A 149 -8.25 9.36 -12.83
N PHE A 150 -7.34 9.79 -13.69
CA PHE A 150 -6.37 10.85 -13.45
C PHE A 150 -6.69 12.04 -14.36
N ASP A 151 -6.65 13.24 -13.79
CA ASP A 151 -6.66 14.49 -14.54
C ASP A 151 -5.23 14.95 -14.77
N THR A 152 -4.84 15.15 -16.03
CA THR A 152 -3.47 15.49 -16.39
C THR A 152 -3.24 16.98 -16.54
N GLY A 153 -4.30 17.78 -16.74
CA GLY A 153 -4.16 19.22 -16.94
C GLY A 153 -5.36 19.87 -17.61
N GLU A 154 -5.27 21.18 -17.74
CA GLU A 154 -6.40 22.02 -18.11
C GLU A 154 -6.83 21.73 -19.57
N ALA A 155 -8.02 21.17 -19.72
CA ALA A 155 -8.85 21.06 -20.92
C ALA A 155 -8.91 19.73 -21.73
N PRO A 156 -10.09 19.46 -22.35
CA PRO A 156 -11.20 20.38 -22.63
C PRO A 156 -12.22 20.51 -21.48
N THR A 157 -12.04 19.78 -20.38
CA THR A 157 -12.86 19.86 -19.17
C THR A 157 -12.06 19.34 -18.00
N ASN A 158 -12.09 20.04 -16.87
CA ASN A 158 -11.80 19.45 -15.56
C ASN A 158 -12.48 18.08 -15.48
N VAL A 159 -11.75 17.09 -14.98
CA VAL A 159 -12.28 15.73 -14.88
C VAL A 159 -13.24 15.65 -13.72
N THR A 160 -14.51 15.88 -14.04
CA THR A 160 -15.63 15.68 -13.12
C THR A 160 -16.17 14.26 -13.26
N LEU A 161 -16.32 13.56 -12.13
CA LEU A 161 -16.83 12.19 -12.06
C LEU A 161 -18.01 12.11 -11.10
N GLU A 162 -19.02 11.34 -11.50
CA GLU A 162 -20.12 10.95 -10.63
C GLU A 162 -19.68 9.72 -9.82
N THR A 163 -19.46 9.90 -8.52
CA THR A 163 -19.17 8.82 -7.56
C THR A 163 -20.37 8.60 -6.64
N SER A 164 -20.30 7.58 -5.78
CA SER A 164 -21.31 7.28 -4.77
C SER A 164 -21.52 8.41 -3.76
N ASP A 165 -20.56 9.32 -3.61
CA ASP A 165 -20.68 10.52 -2.75
C ASP A 165 -21.20 11.77 -3.49
N GLY A 166 -21.48 11.67 -4.79
CA GLY A 166 -21.89 12.77 -5.65
C GLY A 166 -20.83 13.15 -6.69
N THR A 167 -20.91 14.38 -7.19
CA THR A 167 -20.02 14.90 -8.23
C THR A 167 -18.68 15.32 -7.62
N VAL A 168 -17.58 14.71 -8.06
CA VAL A 168 -16.21 15.02 -7.62
C VAL A 168 -15.43 15.63 -8.76
N ASN A 169 -14.71 16.71 -8.47
CA ASN A 169 -13.70 17.25 -9.36
C ASN A 169 -12.35 16.62 -9.01
N VAL A 170 -11.71 15.95 -9.96
CA VAL A 170 -10.36 15.41 -9.80
C VAL A 170 -9.38 16.55 -10.04
N ASP A 171 -8.46 16.78 -9.10
CA ASP A 171 -7.45 17.82 -9.19
C ASP A 171 -6.33 17.37 -10.13
N GLU A 172 -6.03 18.23 -11.09
CA GLU A 172 -5.08 17.99 -12.17
C GLU A 172 -3.64 17.96 -11.70
N THR A 173 -2.78 17.27 -12.45
CA THR A 173 -1.34 17.33 -12.22
C THR A 173 -0.77 18.71 -12.54
N ASP A 174 -0.67 19.08 -13.82
CA ASP A 174 -0.09 20.38 -14.24
C ASP A 174 -0.32 20.62 -15.73
N GLU A 175 0.36 19.86 -16.59
CA GLU A 175 0.27 19.99 -18.05
C GLU A 175 -0.37 18.75 -18.70
N PRO A 176 -1.33 18.93 -19.63
CA PRO A 176 -1.91 17.81 -20.35
C PRO A 176 -0.86 17.12 -21.24
N LEU A 177 -1.05 15.82 -21.49
CA LEU A 177 -0.05 15.03 -22.20
C LEU A 177 -0.13 15.29 -23.71
N ARG A 178 1.01 15.71 -24.28
CA ARG A 178 1.16 15.90 -25.74
C ARG A 178 1.48 14.60 -26.46
N GLU A 179 1.30 14.60 -27.77
CA GLU A 179 1.72 13.52 -28.68
C GLU A 179 3.17 13.07 -28.41
N GLY A 180 3.42 11.76 -28.40
CA GLY A 180 4.74 11.17 -28.14
C GLY A 180 5.21 11.21 -26.66
N SER A 181 4.43 11.79 -25.75
CA SER A 181 4.79 11.83 -24.33
C SER A 181 4.71 10.44 -23.69
N THR A 182 5.57 10.19 -22.70
CA THR A 182 5.54 8.96 -21.90
C THR A 182 5.34 9.28 -20.44
N VAL A 183 4.38 8.61 -19.81
CA VAL A 183 4.09 8.73 -18.38
C VAL A 183 4.39 7.41 -17.69
N ARG A 184 5.02 7.48 -16.51
CA ARG A 184 5.18 6.33 -15.62
C ARG A 184 4.29 6.53 -14.40
N ILE A 185 3.42 5.56 -14.18
CA ILE A 185 2.51 5.53 -13.05
C ILE A 185 3.00 4.44 -12.11
N LYS A 186 3.32 4.81 -10.86
CA LYS A 186 3.72 3.86 -9.82
C LYS A 186 2.71 3.90 -8.68
N LEU A 187 1.99 2.80 -8.51
CA LEU A 187 1.03 2.60 -7.42
C LEU A 187 1.74 1.92 -6.26
N THR A 188 1.48 2.39 -5.04
CA THR A 188 1.98 1.80 -3.80
C THR A 188 0.82 1.56 -2.84
N THR A 189 0.57 0.30 -2.48
CA THR A 189 -0.49 -0.07 -1.53
C THR A 189 -0.04 0.16 -0.08
N LYS A 190 -0.99 0.12 0.85
CA LYS A 190 -0.74 0.24 2.29
C LYS A 190 0.25 -0.83 2.82
N SER A 191 0.22 -2.03 2.26
CA SER A 191 1.15 -3.13 2.60
C SER A 191 2.57 -2.88 2.06
N GLY A 192 2.79 -1.80 1.30
CA GLY A 192 4.08 -1.46 0.70
C GLY A 192 4.35 -2.20 -0.62
N ALA A 193 3.34 -2.89 -1.18
CA ALA A 193 3.42 -3.51 -2.48
C ALA A 193 3.44 -2.41 -3.56
N THR A 194 4.35 -2.51 -4.52
CA THR A 194 4.47 -1.51 -5.59
C THR A 194 4.25 -2.12 -6.96
N THR A 195 3.41 -1.48 -7.77
CA THR A 195 3.22 -1.80 -9.19
C THR A 195 3.52 -0.57 -10.02
N GLN A 196 4.26 -0.76 -11.11
CA GLN A 196 4.57 0.31 -12.04
C GLN A 196 4.02 -0.05 -13.42
N THR A 197 3.40 0.93 -14.06
CA THR A 197 3.01 0.86 -15.46
C THR A 197 3.53 2.07 -16.22
N THR A 198 3.67 1.92 -17.52
CA THR A 198 4.04 3.02 -18.42
C THR A 198 2.90 3.20 -19.41
N VAL A 199 2.53 4.45 -19.61
CA VAL A 199 1.57 4.95 -20.60
C VAL A 199 2.38 5.66 -21.67
N THR A 200 2.17 5.33 -22.94
CA THR A 200 2.83 6.04 -24.05
C THR A 200 1.76 6.66 -24.94
N VAL A 201 1.79 7.98 -25.06
CA VAL A 201 0.91 8.71 -25.97
C VAL A 201 1.39 8.51 -27.40
N PRO A 202 0.51 8.15 -28.35
CA PRO A 202 0.87 8.04 -29.76
C PRO A 202 1.43 9.34 -30.34
N GLU A 203 2.18 9.22 -31.44
CA GLU A 203 2.77 10.36 -32.18
C GLU A 203 1.73 11.18 -32.96
N THR A 204 0.47 10.76 -32.99
CA THR A 204 -0.63 11.53 -33.57
C THR A 204 -1.94 11.21 -32.85
N LEU A 205 -2.67 12.26 -32.46
CA LEU A 205 -3.98 12.21 -31.82
C LEU A 205 -5.11 12.63 -32.78
N SER A 206 -4.76 12.97 -34.02
CA SER A 206 -5.69 13.56 -34.99
C SER A 206 -6.83 12.66 -35.38
N GLY A 207 -8.04 13.15 -35.10
CA GLY A 207 -9.30 12.47 -35.43
C GLY A 207 -9.71 11.38 -34.44
N TYR A 208 -9.02 11.24 -33.29
CA TYR A 208 -9.38 10.32 -32.23
C TYR A 208 -10.01 11.07 -31.05
N GLU A 209 -11.16 10.60 -30.57
CA GLU A 209 -11.77 11.10 -29.31
C GLU A 209 -11.22 10.35 -28.08
N ALA A 210 -10.68 9.14 -28.28
CA ALA A 210 -10.04 8.33 -27.26
C ALA A 210 -8.95 7.43 -27.87
N VAL A 211 -7.93 7.11 -27.08
CA VAL A 211 -6.79 6.27 -27.48
C VAL A 211 -6.50 5.22 -26.43
N GLU A 212 -6.12 4.03 -26.88
CA GLU A 212 -5.55 2.99 -26.01
C GLU A 212 -4.07 3.32 -25.73
N LEU A 213 -3.65 3.16 -24.48
CA LEU A 213 -2.39 3.69 -23.93
C LEU A 213 -1.47 2.62 -23.29
#